data_AF-A0A7W8YJY7-F1
#
_entry.id   AF-A0A7W8YJY7-F1
#
_cell.length_a   1.000
_cell.length_b   1.000
_cell.length_c   1.000
_cell.angle_alpha   90.00
_cell.angle_beta   90.00
_cell.angle_gamma   90.00
#
_symmetry.space_group_name_H-M   'P 1'
#
loop_
_entity.id
_entity.type
_entity.pdbx_description
1 polymer ?
#
loop_
_entity_poly.entity_id
_entity_poly.type
_entity_poly.pdbx_seq_one_letter_code
_entity_poly.pdbx_strand_id
1 'polypeptide(L)'
;MNSALTLPGMCWPLHATVGNIAVTTSTMSGHFRAGAGCDGLVLCDLLPAGKFRNGAVRHWCRTHQCYWGTKADLADFAASQQMRCKQHASPMGYMLYPDVLDVSDYHAITLDYLDDGTLRLQAKANNGGTLLVRDVSALAIDSRSLPGLFHPSIVQINITPPAALAYVAALRSGVALGCIDCPRCAHPHLDLGDFALSPHRRHLCGHCGYDAVHGVAACVSTPLQRLRDHALRKPGHIKHWF
;
A
#
# COMPACT_ATOMS: atom_id res chain seq x y z
N MET A 1 32.81 -1.51 6.66
CA MET A 1 31.50 -1.74 6.02
C MET A 1 30.44 -1.27 6.99
N ASN A 2 29.78 -0.13 6.74
CA ASN A 2 28.64 0.29 7.55
C ASN A 2 27.48 -0.63 7.21
N SER A 3 27.13 -1.56 8.10
CA SER A 3 25.86 -2.29 7.99
C SER A 3 24.73 -1.27 8.03
N ALA A 4 24.00 -1.12 6.92
CA ALA A 4 22.80 -0.32 6.89
C ALA A 4 21.83 -0.88 7.93
N LEU A 5 21.42 -0.05 8.91
CA LEU A 5 20.39 -0.43 9.86
C LEU A 5 19.06 -0.50 9.11
N THR A 6 18.48 -1.69 9.07
CA THR A 6 17.18 -1.92 8.43
C THR A 6 16.12 -1.84 9.51
N LEU A 7 15.36 -0.76 9.52
CA LEU A 7 14.27 -0.55 10.47
C LEU A 7 12.95 -1.01 9.82
N PRO A 8 12.06 -1.68 10.58
CA PRO A 8 10.72 -1.94 10.08
C PRO A 8 10.03 -0.59 9.84
N GLY A 9 9.43 -0.42 8.67
CA GLY A 9 8.86 0.86 8.30
C GLY A 9 7.90 0.75 7.13
N MET A 10 7.19 1.85 6.93
CA MET A 10 6.33 2.11 5.78
C MET A 10 6.85 3.34 5.07
N CYS A 11 6.90 3.31 3.74
CA CYS A 11 7.09 4.51 2.93
C CYS A 11 6.11 4.56 1.76
N TRP A 12 5.59 5.75 1.46
CA TRP A 12 4.69 5.99 0.35
C TRP A 12 5.07 7.26 -0.40
N PRO A 13 4.91 7.29 -1.73
CA PRO A 13 5.06 8.53 -2.47
C PRO A 13 3.97 9.55 -2.08
N LEU A 14 4.31 10.85 -2.07
CA LEU A 14 3.36 11.92 -1.70
C LEU A 14 2.37 12.27 -2.83
N HIS A 15 2.85 12.23 -4.07
CA HIS A 15 2.11 12.66 -5.28
C HIS A 15 1.67 11.50 -6.16
N ALA A 16 2.09 10.29 -5.81
CA ALA A 16 1.68 9.09 -6.49
C ALA A 16 1.05 8.20 -5.46
N THR A 17 0.17 7.36 -5.95
CA THR A 17 -0.65 6.55 -5.09
C THR A 17 -0.67 5.18 -5.73
N VAL A 18 0.04 4.23 -5.13
CA VAL A 18 -0.25 2.78 -5.06
C VAL A 18 0.82 2.19 -4.11
N GLY A 19 0.76 1.02 -3.46
CA GLY A 19 0.71 -0.36 -3.96
C GLY A 19 2.00 -1.15 -3.59
N ASN A 20 2.06 -1.70 -2.38
CA ASN A 20 3.25 -2.20 -1.63
C ASN A 20 4.06 -1.12 -0.90
N ILE A 21 3.53 -0.73 0.25
CA ILE A 21 4.16 0.17 1.23
C ILE A 21 4.73 -0.65 2.41
N ALA A 22 4.52 -1.97 2.39
CA ALA A 22 4.90 -2.94 3.42
C ALA A 22 6.28 -3.50 3.10
N VAL A 23 7.29 -2.80 3.58
CA VAL A 23 8.65 -3.31 3.54
C VAL A 23 8.91 -3.97 4.89
N THR A 24 8.39 -5.20 5.04
CA THR A 24 8.98 -6.17 5.98
C THR A 24 10.28 -6.75 5.43
N THR A 25 10.81 -6.23 4.32
CA THR A 25 12.15 -6.57 3.88
C THR A 25 13.17 -5.69 4.60
N SER A 26 14.31 -6.28 4.93
CA SER A 26 15.54 -5.64 5.40
C SER A 26 16.16 -4.70 4.33
N THR A 27 15.33 -4.00 3.55
CA THR A 27 15.76 -3.27 2.35
C THR A 27 15.22 -1.83 2.28
N MET A 28 14.44 -1.36 3.27
CA MET A 28 14.24 0.09 3.42
C MET A 28 15.56 0.73 3.86
N SER A 29 16.35 1.11 2.87
CA SER A 29 17.54 1.93 3.03
C SER A 29 17.19 3.33 2.55
N GLY A 30 17.33 4.31 3.44
CA GLY A 30 16.94 5.68 3.17
C GLY A 30 17.40 6.64 4.26
N HIS A 31 17.16 7.92 4.03
CA HIS A 31 17.40 8.97 5.01
C HIS A 31 16.07 9.37 5.65
N PHE A 32 15.97 9.19 6.97
CA PHE A 32 14.82 9.51 7.79
C PHE A 32 15.28 10.45 8.91
N ARG A 33 14.54 11.53 9.17
CA ARG A 33 14.90 12.53 10.18
C ARG A 33 14.24 12.28 11.53
N ALA A 34 13.12 11.55 11.55
CA ALA A 34 12.31 11.26 12.73
C ALA A 34 11.70 9.85 12.66
N GLY A 35 10.79 9.53 13.59
CA GLY A 35 10.01 8.29 13.56
C GLY A 35 8.92 8.28 12.48
N ALA A 36 8.48 9.44 12.00
CA ALA A 36 7.54 9.59 10.88
C ALA A 36 7.74 10.97 10.22
N GLY A 37 7.32 11.12 8.97
CA GLY A 37 7.40 12.40 8.26
C GLY A 37 7.06 12.29 6.78
N CYS A 38 7.23 13.41 6.06
CA CYS A 38 6.98 13.52 4.61
C CYS A 38 8.24 13.90 3.81
N ASP A 39 9.42 13.81 4.42
CA ASP A 39 10.71 14.19 3.85
C ASP A 39 11.68 13.00 3.70
N GLY A 40 11.13 11.78 3.73
CA GLY A 40 11.93 10.56 3.60
C GLY A 40 12.49 10.41 2.19
N LEU A 41 13.78 10.08 2.09
CA LEU A 41 14.42 9.71 0.81
C LEU A 41 14.74 8.24 0.84
N VAL A 42 14.08 7.45 -0.01
CA VAL A 42 14.19 5.97 -0.01
C VAL A 42 14.82 5.51 -1.32
N LEU A 43 15.74 4.56 -1.25
CA LEU A 43 16.42 4.05 -2.42
C LEU A 43 15.47 3.28 -3.36
N CYS A 44 15.80 3.28 -4.65
CA CYS A 44 15.05 2.52 -5.66
C CYS A 44 15.23 1.02 -5.45
N ASP A 45 14.11 0.29 -5.46
CA ASP A 45 14.07 -1.17 -5.55
C ASP A 45 13.42 -1.55 -6.88
N LEU A 46 14.24 -1.92 -7.86
CA LEU A 46 13.83 -2.16 -9.25
C LEU A 46 13.81 -3.66 -9.54
N LEU A 47 12.69 -4.14 -10.10
CA LEU A 47 12.53 -5.54 -10.54
C LEU A 47 12.08 -5.64 -12.01
N PRO A 48 12.36 -6.76 -12.70
CA PRO A 48 11.90 -6.98 -14.07
C PRO A 48 10.36 -7.01 -14.20
N ALA A 49 9.83 -6.16 -15.08
CA ALA A 49 8.39 -5.98 -15.33
C ALA A 49 8.00 -6.17 -16.82
N GLY A 50 8.74 -7.05 -17.50
CA GLY A 50 8.49 -7.43 -18.89
C GLY A 50 9.11 -6.46 -19.89
N LYS A 51 8.38 -6.16 -20.96
CA LYS A 51 8.81 -5.27 -22.04
C LYS A 51 7.77 -4.19 -22.30
N PHE A 52 8.21 -3.02 -22.74
CA PHE A 52 7.35 -2.01 -23.34
C PHE A 52 6.82 -2.47 -24.70
N ARG A 53 5.82 -1.76 -25.23
CA ARG A 53 5.22 -2.04 -26.55
C ARG A 53 6.24 -2.01 -27.70
N ASN A 54 7.32 -1.24 -27.55
CA ASN A 54 8.42 -1.17 -28.52
C ASN A 54 9.48 -2.28 -28.32
N GLY A 55 9.23 -3.26 -27.45
CA GLY A 55 10.14 -4.38 -27.18
C GLY A 55 11.27 -4.09 -26.18
N ALA A 56 11.44 -2.83 -25.73
CA ALA A 56 12.46 -2.47 -24.74
C ALA A 56 12.17 -3.11 -23.38
N VAL A 57 13.22 -3.48 -22.64
CA VAL A 57 13.09 -4.05 -21.29
C VAL A 57 12.48 -3.01 -20.35
N ARG A 58 11.51 -3.45 -19.55
CA ARG A 58 10.80 -2.63 -18.57
C ARG A 58 11.08 -3.16 -17.17
N HIS A 59 11.47 -2.28 -16.27
CA HIS A 59 11.56 -2.55 -14.85
C HIS A 59 10.46 -1.80 -14.10
N TRP A 60 10.11 -2.27 -12.92
CA TRP A 60 9.17 -1.64 -12.00
C TRP A 60 9.90 -1.28 -10.72
N CYS A 61 9.82 -0.02 -10.31
CA CYS A 61 10.33 0.41 -9.01
C CYS A 61 9.27 0.12 -7.95
N ARG A 62 9.52 -0.79 -7.01
CA ARG A 62 8.59 -1.08 -5.91
C ARG A 62 8.47 0.08 -4.93
N THR A 63 9.58 0.80 -4.68
CA THR A 63 9.62 1.95 -3.78
C THR A 63 8.77 3.10 -4.29
N HIS A 64 9.02 3.53 -5.53
CA HIS A 64 8.41 4.75 -6.08
C HIS A 64 7.30 4.47 -7.09
N GLN A 65 7.07 3.20 -7.42
CA GLN A 65 5.93 2.71 -8.20
C GLN A 65 5.78 3.38 -9.55
N CYS A 66 6.89 3.35 -10.29
CA CYS A 66 6.93 3.77 -11.67
C CYS A 66 7.76 2.80 -12.49
N TYR A 67 7.47 2.76 -13.78
CA TYR A 67 8.30 2.04 -14.72
C TYR A 67 9.66 2.74 -14.93
N TRP A 68 10.67 1.92 -15.16
CA TRP A 68 12.00 2.32 -15.59
C TRP A 68 12.34 1.56 -16.89
N GLY A 69 13.10 2.21 -17.77
CA GLY A 69 13.59 1.64 -19.03
C GLY A 69 13.24 2.49 -20.26
N THR A 70 12.84 3.74 -20.04
CA THR A 70 12.71 4.74 -21.10
C THR A 70 14.08 5.19 -21.61
N LYS A 71 14.14 5.93 -22.72
CA LYS A 71 15.40 6.49 -23.24
C LYS A 71 16.08 7.41 -22.21
N ALA A 72 15.30 8.19 -21.46
CA ALA A 72 15.81 9.06 -20.41
C ALA A 72 16.45 8.26 -19.28
N ASP A 73 15.79 7.19 -18.84
CA ASP A 73 16.32 6.28 -17.81
C ASP A 73 17.64 5.62 -18.23
N LEU A 74 17.75 5.21 -19.50
CA LEU A 74 18.98 4.61 -20.05
C LEU A 74 20.12 5.61 -20.15
N ALA A 75 19.82 6.86 -20.53
CA ALA A 75 20.81 7.94 -20.58
C ALA A 75 21.32 8.30 -19.18
N ASP A 76 20.41 8.40 -18.20
CA ASP A 76 20.77 8.64 -16.80
C ASP A 76 21.63 7.51 -16.23
N PHE A 77 21.29 6.26 -16.54
CA PHE A 77 22.11 5.11 -16.15
C PHE A 77 23.51 5.13 -16.78
N ALA A 78 23.63 5.48 -18.07
CA ALA A 78 24.92 5.59 -18.73
C ALA A 78 25.82 6.67 -18.08
N ALA A 79 25.23 7.79 -17.65
CA ALA A 79 25.95 8.88 -17.00
C ALA A 79 26.30 8.60 -15.53
N SER A 80 25.37 8.03 -14.75
CA SER A 80 25.50 7.86 -13.30
C SER A 80 26.02 6.47 -12.88
N GLN A 81 25.94 5.48 -13.77
CA GLN A 81 26.14 4.05 -13.48
C GLN A 81 25.23 3.53 -12.36
N GLN A 82 24.09 4.18 -12.13
CA GLN A 82 23.16 3.84 -11.05
C GLN A 82 21.75 3.66 -11.60
N MET A 83 21.16 2.49 -11.33
CA MET A 83 19.81 2.19 -11.81
C MET A 83 18.79 2.84 -10.89
N ARG A 84 18.33 4.04 -11.25
CA ARG A 84 17.41 4.84 -10.45
C ARG A 84 16.19 5.21 -11.28
N CYS A 85 15.01 5.15 -10.66
CA CYS A 85 13.79 5.58 -11.33
C CYS A 85 13.69 7.11 -11.39
N LYS A 86 12.81 7.63 -12.25
CA LYS A 86 12.56 9.07 -12.37
C LYS A 86 12.12 9.77 -11.07
N GLN A 87 11.67 9.01 -10.07
CA GLN A 87 11.24 9.51 -8.75
C GLN A 87 12.25 9.27 -7.63
N HIS A 88 13.49 8.84 -7.94
CA HIS A 88 14.46 8.37 -6.94
C HIS A 88 14.89 9.42 -5.90
N ALA A 89 14.69 10.71 -6.20
CA ALA A 89 15.01 11.82 -5.31
C ALA A 89 13.75 12.51 -4.76
N SER A 90 12.57 11.97 -5.06
CA SER A 90 11.31 12.56 -4.64
C SER A 90 11.06 12.26 -3.16
N PRO A 91 10.63 13.26 -2.36
CA PRO A 91 10.30 13.03 -0.97
C PRO A 91 9.12 12.07 -0.83
N MET A 92 9.18 11.23 0.21
CA MET A 92 8.18 10.23 0.53
C MET A 92 7.66 10.44 1.95
N GLY A 93 6.37 10.13 2.13
CA GLY A 93 5.80 9.87 3.44
C GLY A 93 6.41 8.61 4.03
N TYR A 94 6.68 8.61 5.32
CA TYR A 94 7.20 7.45 6.03
C TYR A 94 6.73 7.36 7.48
N MET A 95 6.74 6.14 7.99
CA MET A 95 6.56 5.82 9.41
C MET A 95 7.45 4.63 9.75
N LEU A 96 8.33 4.80 10.73
CA LEU A 96 9.16 3.75 11.31
C LEU A 96 8.39 3.09 12.46
N TYR A 97 8.57 1.78 12.62
CA TYR A 97 7.90 0.98 13.65
C TYR A 97 6.38 1.21 13.69
N PRO A 98 5.67 1.00 12.56
CA PRO A 98 4.23 1.18 12.53
C PRO A 98 3.54 0.24 13.52
N ASP A 99 2.44 0.70 14.12
CA ASP A 99 1.57 -0.17 14.90
C ASP A 99 1.00 -1.28 14.01
N VAL A 100 1.24 -2.53 14.41
CA VAL A 100 0.70 -3.72 13.75
C VAL A 100 -0.50 -4.21 14.54
N LEU A 101 -1.68 -4.01 13.98
CA LEU A 101 -2.95 -4.35 14.59
C LEU A 101 -3.35 -5.78 14.26
N ASP A 102 -3.52 -6.61 15.27
CA ASP A 102 -4.29 -7.85 15.15
C ASP A 102 -5.78 -7.50 15.20
N VAL A 103 -6.44 -7.53 14.05
CA VAL A 103 -7.87 -7.17 13.95
C VAL A 103 -8.79 -8.25 14.52
N SER A 104 -8.28 -9.45 14.81
CA SER A 104 -9.06 -10.54 15.40
C SER A 104 -9.39 -10.29 16.88
N ASP A 105 -8.61 -9.43 17.55
CA ASP A 105 -8.82 -9.04 18.96
C ASP A 105 -9.97 -8.04 19.15
N TYR A 106 -10.51 -7.49 18.07
CA TYR A 106 -11.50 -6.40 18.10
C TYR A 106 -12.79 -6.76 17.39
N HIS A 107 -13.92 -6.43 18.01
CA HIS A 107 -15.26 -6.67 17.44
C HIS A 107 -15.75 -5.49 16.60
N ALA A 108 -15.12 -4.33 16.75
CA ALA A 108 -15.39 -3.13 15.97
C ALA A 108 -14.11 -2.33 15.77
N ILE A 109 -13.89 -1.86 14.55
CA ILE A 109 -12.75 -1.02 14.17
C ILE A 109 -13.25 0.06 13.22
N THR A 110 -13.01 1.32 13.56
CA THR A 110 -13.23 2.47 12.67
C THR A 110 -11.91 3.16 12.38
N LEU A 111 -11.83 3.72 11.17
CA LEU A 111 -10.68 4.50 10.71
C LEU A 111 -11.18 5.80 10.10
N ASP A 112 -10.86 6.92 10.74
CA ASP A 112 -11.19 8.25 10.24
C ASP A 112 -9.94 8.92 9.67
N TYR A 113 -10.14 9.75 8.64
CA TYR A 113 -9.10 10.65 8.14
C TYR A 113 -9.26 12.02 8.78
N LEU A 114 -8.21 12.52 9.42
CA LEU A 114 -8.21 13.82 10.11
C LEU A 114 -7.68 14.94 9.20
N ASP A 115 -8.07 16.18 9.50
CA ASP A 115 -7.71 17.36 8.69
C ASP A 115 -6.20 17.65 8.68
N ASP A 116 -5.46 17.16 9.68
CA ASP A 116 -4.00 17.26 9.78
C ASP A 116 -3.25 16.19 8.94
N GLY A 117 -4.00 15.34 8.24
CA GLY A 117 -3.48 14.29 7.38
C GLY A 117 -3.16 12.97 8.08
N THR A 118 -3.45 12.86 9.39
CA THR A 118 -3.31 11.61 10.15
C THR A 118 -4.57 10.75 10.07
N LEU A 119 -4.44 9.50 10.49
CA LEU A 119 -5.51 8.53 10.59
C LEU A 119 -5.89 8.32 12.06
N ARG A 120 -7.17 8.43 12.40
CA ARG A 120 -7.67 8.06 13.71
C ARG A 120 -8.22 6.64 13.68
N LEU A 121 -7.49 5.73 14.34
CA LEU A 121 -7.94 4.38 14.63
C LEU A 121 -8.78 4.39 15.90
N GLN A 122 -9.99 3.81 15.84
CA GLN A 122 -10.72 3.44 17.04
C GLN A 122 -11.08 1.96 16.98
N ALA A 123 -10.79 1.21 18.05
CA ALA A 123 -11.03 -0.23 18.08
C ALA A 123 -11.59 -0.68 19.43
N LYS A 124 -12.66 -1.46 19.41
CA LYS A 124 -13.30 -2.03 20.61
C LYS A 124 -12.92 -3.49 20.76
N ALA A 125 -12.25 -3.82 21.85
CA ALA A 125 -11.76 -5.17 22.12
C ALA A 125 -12.93 -6.16 22.32
N ASN A 126 -12.74 -7.42 21.92
CA ASN A 126 -13.74 -8.48 22.05
C ASN A 126 -14.16 -8.73 23.50
N ASN A 127 -13.24 -8.56 24.45
CA ASN A 127 -13.44 -8.86 25.86
C ASN A 127 -14.17 -7.74 26.64
N GLY A 128 -14.74 -6.75 25.96
CA GLY A 128 -15.34 -5.58 26.60
C GLY A 128 -14.32 -4.63 27.25
N GLY A 129 -13.04 -4.80 26.92
CA GLY A 129 -11.95 -3.93 27.36
C GLY A 129 -12.06 -2.50 26.82
N THR A 130 -11.13 -1.65 27.26
CA THR A 130 -11.10 -0.23 26.90
C THR A 130 -11.06 -0.01 25.40
N LEU A 131 -11.80 1.01 24.93
CA LEU A 131 -11.70 1.52 23.57
C LEU A 131 -10.26 1.97 23.30
N LEU A 132 -9.60 1.33 22.33
CA LEU A 132 -8.35 1.84 21.77
C LEU A 132 -8.69 3.04 20.88
N VAL A 133 -8.05 4.19 21.12
CA VAL A 133 -8.10 5.37 20.24
C VAL A 133 -6.68 5.84 20.00
N ARG A 134 -6.26 5.93 18.74
CA ARG A 134 -4.91 6.35 18.35
C ARG A 134 -4.96 7.20 17.08
N ASP A 135 -4.21 8.28 17.08
CA ASP A 135 -3.94 9.07 15.88
C ASP A 135 -2.56 8.69 15.37
N VAL A 136 -2.49 8.20 14.13
CA VAL A 136 -1.29 7.61 13.53
C VAL A 136 -1.13 8.09 12.09
N SER A 137 0.12 8.28 11.63
CA SER A 137 0.37 8.65 10.23
C SER A 137 0.06 7.51 9.26
N ALA A 138 0.25 6.26 9.68
CA ALA A 138 -0.09 5.05 8.95
C ALA A 138 -0.27 3.90 9.94
N LEU A 139 -0.90 2.80 9.55
CA LEU A 139 -0.98 1.60 10.39
C LEU A 139 -0.87 0.32 9.57
N ALA A 140 -0.52 -0.76 10.24
CA ALA A 140 -0.45 -2.10 9.68
C ALA A 140 -1.57 -2.98 10.24
N ILE A 141 -2.11 -3.85 9.42
CA ILE A 141 -2.94 -4.97 9.85
C ILE A 141 -2.13 -6.25 9.72
N ASP A 142 -2.06 -7.03 10.80
CA ASP A 142 -1.49 -8.37 10.76
C ASP A 142 -2.38 -9.29 9.91
N SER A 143 -1.88 -9.72 8.75
CA SER A 143 -2.63 -10.62 7.88
C SER A 143 -2.58 -12.06 8.36
N ARG A 144 -1.63 -12.41 9.24
CA ARG A 144 -1.50 -13.76 9.80
C ARG A 144 -2.65 -14.09 10.73
N SER A 145 -3.28 -13.10 11.35
CA SER A 145 -4.49 -13.28 12.16
C SER A 145 -5.78 -13.40 11.33
N LEU A 146 -5.66 -13.35 10.00
CA LEU A 146 -6.75 -13.45 9.04
C LEU A 146 -6.52 -14.62 8.06
N PRO A 147 -6.48 -15.88 8.55
CA PRO A 147 -6.13 -17.02 7.71
C PRO A 147 -7.11 -17.18 6.54
N GLY A 148 -6.54 -17.33 5.33
CA GLY A 148 -7.29 -17.50 4.09
C GLY A 148 -7.85 -16.21 3.47
N LEU A 149 -7.68 -15.04 4.10
CA LEU A 149 -8.16 -13.78 3.52
C LEU A 149 -7.19 -13.20 2.48
N PHE A 150 -5.89 -13.37 2.70
CA PHE A 150 -4.84 -12.98 1.78
C PHE A 150 -3.94 -14.18 1.46
N HIS A 151 -3.18 -14.10 0.37
CA HIS A 151 -2.19 -15.10 0.04
C HIS A 151 -1.18 -15.28 1.20
N PRO A 152 -0.73 -16.50 1.55
CA PRO A 152 0.11 -16.73 2.75
C PRO A 152 1.44 -15.95 2.80
N SER A 153 1.95 -15.49 1.66
CA SER A 153 3.15 -14.64 1.61
C SER A 153 2.88 -13.20 2.08
N ILE A 154 1.62 -12.81 2.22
CA ILE A 154 1.20 -11.48 2.66
C ILE A 154 0.98 -11.56 4.16
N VAL A 155 1.99 -11.16 4.92
CA VAL A 155 1.95 -11.18 6.38
C VAL A 155 1.36 -9.89 6.98
N GLN A 156 1.26 -8.82 6.18
CA GLN A 156 0.82 -7.51 6.63
C GLN A 156 0.15 -6.72 5.49
N ILE A 157 -0.94 -6.01 5.81
CA ILE A 157 -1.53 -4.97 4.94
C ILE A 157 -1.24 -3.61 5.55
N ASN A 158 -0.66 -2.71 4.75
CA ASN A 158 -0.40 -1.34 5.19
C ASN A 158 -1.51 -0.40 4.75
N ILE A 159 -1.95 0.42 5.68
CA ILE A 159 -2.93 1.46 5.48
C ILE A 159 -2.23 2.80 5.66
N THR A 160 -1.98 3.46 4.54
CA THR A 160 -1.38 4.78 4.49
C THR A 160 -2.42 5.86 4.22
N PRO A 161 -2.08 7.15 4.42
CA PRO A 161 -3.00 8.25 4.17
C PRO A 161 -3.62 8.21 2.77
N PRO A 162 -2.86 8.00 1.67
CA PRO A 162 -3.47 7.92 0.34
C PRO A 162 -4.41 6.72 0.18
N ALA A 163 -4.08 5.57 0.78
CA ALA A 163 -4.88 4.36 0.71
C ALA A 163 -6.24 4.53 1.42
N ALA A 164 -6.21 5.10 2.62
CA ALA A 164 -7.41 5.38 3.40
C ALA A 164 -8.28 6.44 2.69
N LEU A 165 -7.68 7.54 2.23
CA LEU A 165 -8.39 8.60 1.51
C LEU A 165 -9.14 8.09 0.28
N ALA A 166 -8.45 7.33 -0.58
CA ALA A 166 -9.05 6.80 -1.79
C ALA A 166 -10.18 5.81 -1.48
N TYR A 167 -10.02 4.98 -0.45
CA TYR A 167 -11.07 4.06 -0.04
C TYR A 167 -12.31 4.79 0.49
N VAL A 168 -12.13 5.76 1.37
CA VAL A 168 -13.23 6.59 1.92
C VAL A 168 -13.92 7.36 0.80
N ALA A 169 -13.16 7.94 -0.13
CA ALA A 169 -13.72 8.66 -1.28
C ALA A 169 -14.55 7.74 -2.18
N ALA A 170 -14.05 6.56 -2.52
CA ALA A 170 -14.76 5.56 -3.31
C ALA A 170 -16.03 5.08 -2.59
N LEU A 171 -15.95 4.79 -1.28
CA LEU A 171 -17.07 4.39 -0.46
C LEU A 171 -18.17 5.46 -0.43
N ARG A 172 -17.81 6.71 -0.16
CA ARG A 172 -18.76 7.86 -0.15
C ARG A 172 -19.40 8.09 -1.51
N SER A 173 -18.66 7.84 -2.58
CA SER A 173 -19.15 7.98 -3.95
C SER A 173 -20.03 6.81 -4.40
N GLY A 174 -20.15 5.75 -3.59
CA GLY A 174 -20.98 4.59 -3.90
C GLY A 174 -20.50 3.79 -5.12
N VAL A 175 -19.22 3.91 -5.49
CA VAL A 175 -18.67 3.16 -6.63
C VAL A 175 -18.55 1.68 -6.30
N ALA A 176 -18.61 0.82 -7.32
CA ALA A 176 -18.40 -0.61 -7.14
C ALA A 176 -16.98 -0.88 -6.60
N LEU A 177 -16.89 -1.33 -5.35
CA LEU A 177 -15.66 -1.69 -4.67
C LEU A 177 -15.42 -3.21 -4.72
N GLY A 178 -14.15 -3.60 -4.78
CA GLY A 178 -13.75 -5.00 -4.70
C GLY A 178 -12.30 -5.14 -4.27
N CYS A 179 -11.75 -6.36 -4.35
CA CYS A 179 -10.33 -6.59 -4.13
C CYS A 179 -9.85 -7.73 -5.04
N ILE A 180 -9.04 -7.37 -6.03
CA ILE A 180 -8.50 -8.27 -7.04
C ILE A 180 -7.05 -8.60 -6.69
N ASP A 181 -6.70 -9.88 -6.71
CA ASP A 181 -5.31 -10.31 -6.54
C ASP A 181 -4.58 -10.34 -7.88
N CYS A 182 -3.32 -9.97 -7.85
CA CYS A 182 -2.46 -10.06 -9.03
C CYS A 182 -2.21 -11.54 -9.39
N PRO A 183 -2.53 -12.01 -10.60
CA PRO A 183 -2.25 -13.39 -11.00
C PRO A 183 -0.75 -13.71 -11.08
N ARG A 184 0.12 -12.69 -11.14
CA ARG A 184 1.58 -12.85 -11.24
C ARG A 184 2.26 -12.97 -9.88
N CYS A 185 1.79 -12.24 -8.86
CA CYS A 185 2.47 -12.16 -7.56
C CYS A 185 1.55 -12.32 -6.35
N ALA A 186 0.27 -12.64 -6.57
CA ALA A 186 -0.78 -12.81 -5.59
C ALA A 186 -1.09 -11.60 -4.67
N HIS A 187 -0.39 -10.48 -4.82
CA HIS A 187 -0.65 -9.28 -4.01
C HIS A 187 -2.00 -8.65 -4.39
N PRO A 188 -2.80 -8.19 -3.40
CA PRO A 188 -4.03 -7.48 -3.66
C PRO A 188 -3.73 -6.15 -4.33
N HIS A 189 -4.56 -5.79 -5.29
CA HIS A 189 -4.52 -4.51 -5.96
C HIS A 189 -5.13 -3.44 -5.09
N LEU A 190 -4.48 -2.29 -5.07
CA LEU A 190 -4.93 -1.07 -4.45
C LEU A 190 -4.96 -0.01 -5.55
N ASP A 191 -6.13 0.34 -6.05
CA ASP A 191 -6.31 1.42 -7.00
C ASP A 191 -6.33 2.74 -6.23
N LEU A 192 -5.66 3.75 -6.74
CA LEU A 192 -5.59 5.08 -6.13
C LEU A 192 -5.54 6.17 -7.20
N GLY A 193 -5.61 7.44 -6.77
CA GLY A 193 -5.69 8.59 -7.68
C GLY A 193 -6.89 8.45 -8.61
N ASP A 194 -6.71 8.77 -9.89
CA ASP A 194 -7.77 8.65 -10.89
C ASP A 194 -8.35 7.23 -11.00
N PHE A 195 -7.54 6.19 -10.74
CA PHE A 195 -8.01 4.80 -10.76
C PHE A 195 -8.97 4.48 -9.60
N ALA A 196 -8.92 5.22 -8.49
CA ALA A 196 -9.87 5.06 -7.40
C ALA A 196 -11.20 5.81 -7.61
N LEU A 197 -11.30 6.64 -8.64
CA LEU A 197 -12.49 7.47 -8.87
C LEU A 197 -13.58 6.74 -9.66
N SER A 198 -13.21 5.72 -10.44
CA SER A 198 -14.17 5.03 -11.31
C SER A 198 -13.90 3.52 -11.40
N PRO A 199 -14.94 2.68 -11.32
CA PRO A 199 -14.82 1.25 -11.52
C PRO A 199 -14.22 0.93 -12.90
N HIS A 200 -13.24 0.05 -12.92
CA HIS A 200 -12.60 -0.37 -14.16
C HIS A 200 -12.21 -1.84 -14.09
N ARG A 201 -11.94 -2.46 -15.24
CA ARG A 201 -11.56 -3.88 -15.31
C ARG A 201 -10.05 -4.10 -15.27
N ARG A 202 -9.25 -3.13 -15.74
CA ARG A 202 -7.81 -3.31 -15.96
C ARG A 202 -7.01 -2.64 -14.86
N HIS A 203 -6.35 -3.43 -14.03
CA HIS A 203 -5.62 -2.92 -12.88
C HIS A 203 -4.10 -3.05 -13.06
N LEU A 204 -3.38 -2.07 -12.52
CA LEU A 204 -1.92 -2.09 -12.41
C LEU A 204 -1.51 -2.62 -11.05
N CYS A 205 -0.74 -3.71 -11.01
CA CYS A 205 -0.22 -4.23 -9.75
C CYS A 205 0.90 -3.34 -9.23
N GLY A 206 0.67 -2.61 -8.14
CA GLY A 206 1.71 -1.79 -7.52
C GLY A 206 2.89 -2.59 -6.96
N HIS A 207 2.71 -3.88 -6.63
CA HIS A 207 3.79 -4.71 -6.10
C HIS A 207 4.80 -5.16 -7.17
N CYS A 208 4.34 -5.60 -8.35
CA CYS A 208 5.21 -6.18 -9.37
C CYS A 208 5.19 -5.46 -10.74
N GLY A 209 4.42 -4.37 -10.85
CA GLY A 209 4.26 -3.59 -12.07
C GLY A 209 3.54 -4.31 -13.21
N TYR A 210 2.88 -5.45 -12.94
CA TYR A 210 2.10 -6.17 -13.93
C TYR A 210 0.80 -5.41 -14.24
N ASP A 211 0.63 -5.00 -15.49
CA ASP A 211 -0.43 -4.09 -15.97
C ASP A 211 -1.49 -4.78 -16.83
N ALA A 212 -1.53 -6.11 -16.83
CA ALA A 212 -2.50 -6.92 -17.57
C ALA A 212 -3.35 -7.76 -16.61
N VAL A 213 -3.73 -7.18 -15.47
CA VAL A 213 -4.70 -7.79 -14.55
C VAL A 213 -6.09 -7.32 -14.95
N HIS A 214 -6.95 -8.27 -15.29
CA HIS A 214 -8.32 -8.00 -15.72
C HIS A 214 -9.32 -8.65 -14.76
N GLY A 215 -10.08 -7.81 -14.04
CA GLY A 215 -11.20 -8.25 -13.22
C GLY A 215 -12.39 -8.72 -14.07
N VAL A 216 -13.16 -9.67 -13.54
CA VAL A 216 -14.39 -10.18 -14.19
C VAL A 216 -15.44 -9.06 -14.31
N ALA A 217 -15.61 -8.30 -13.24
CA ALA A 217 -16.44 -7.10 -13.17
C ALA A 217 -15.55 -5.86 -13.03
N ALA A 218 -16.08 -4.71 -13.43
CA ALA A 218 -15.44 -3.43 -13.16
C ALA A 218 -15.58 -3.09 -11.67
N CYS A 219 -14.47 -2.76 -11.01
CA CYS A 219 -14.49 -2.26 -9.65
C CYS A 219 -13.33 -1.29 -9.41
N VAL A 220 -13.36 -0.59 -8.29
CA VAL A 220 -12.18 0.00 -7.67
C VAL A 220 -11.64 -1.04 -6.68
N SER A 221 -10.43 -1.54 -6.94
CA SER A 221 -9.80 -2.60 -6.14
C SER A 221 -9.09 -2.01 -4.93
N THR A 222 -9.31 -2.60 -3.75
CA THR A 222 -8.61 -2.23 -2.52
C THR A 222 -8.66 -3.36 -1.49
N PRO A 223 -7.53 -3.67 -0.81
CA PRO A 223 -7.54 -4.64 0.29
C PRO A 223 -8.45 -4.23 1.45
N LEU A 224 -8.75 -2.94 1.61
CA LEU A 224 -9.67 -2.43 2.63
C LEU A 224 -11.11 -2.93 2.42
N GLN A 225 -11.54 -3.07 1.16
CA GLN A 225 -12.86 -3.65 0.87
C GLN A 225 -12.93 -5.11 1.30
N ARG A 226 -11.88 -5.90 1.02
CA ARG A 226 -11.82 -7.31 1.42
C ARG A 226 -11.89 -7.48 2.93
N LEU A 227 -11.21 -6.60 3.68
CA LEU A 227 -11.25 -6.57 5.13
C LEU A 227 -12.66 -6.23 5.65
N ARG A 228 -13.31 -5.21 5.08
CA ARG A 228 -14.70 -4.85 5.39
C ARG A 228 -15.66 -6.02 5.13
N ASP A 229 -15.57 -6.65 3.96
CA ASP A 229 -16.42 -7.80 3.59
C ASP A 229 -16.20 -9.01 4.51
N HIS A 230 -14.98 -9.23 5.00
CA HIS A 230 -14.68 -10.24 6.00
C HIS A 230 -15.35 -9.93 7.34
N ALA A 231 -15.23 -8.69 7.81
CA ALA A 231 -15.83 -8.27 9.07
C ALA A 231 -17.35 -8.35 9.05
N LEU A 232 -17.99 -7.93 7.95
CA LEU A 232 -19.45 -7.97 7.78
C LEU A 232 -20.03 -9.38 7.76
N ARG A 233 -19.22 -10.41 7.45
CA ARG A 233 -19.65 -11.81 7.44
C ARG A 233 -19.65 -12.48 8.83
N LYS A 234 -19.05 -11.87 9.86
CA LYS A 234 -18.99 -12.43 11.21
C LYS A 234 -20.17 -11.92 12.06
N PRO A 235 -21.09 -12.79 12.50
CA PRO A 235 -22.17 -12.40 13.42
C PRO A 235 -21.58 -11.83 14.72
N GLY A 236 -22.01 -10.64 15.13
CA GLY A 236 -21.53 -9.97 16.36
C GLY A 236 -20.40 -8.96 16.16
N HIS A 237 -19.78 -8.88 14.97
CA HIS A 237 -18.88 -7.78 14.62
C HIS A 237 -19.69 -6.61 14.04
N ILE A 238 -19.41 -5.38 14.50
CA ILE A 238 -20.17 -4.18 14.11
C ILE A 238 -19.92 -3.84 12.62
N LYS A 239 -21.00 -3.37 11.98
CA LYS A 239 -21.19 -3.09 10.55
C LYS A 239 -20.37 -1.94 9.93
N HIS A 240 -19.42 -1.35 10.67
CA HIS A 240 -18.73 -0.13 10.24
C HIS A 240 -17.22 -0.32 10.22
N TRP A 241 -16.72 -0.78 9.08
CA TRP A 241 -15.34 -0.52 8.65
C TRP A 241 -15.44 0.66 7.68
N PHE A 242 -15.03 1.85 8.12
CA PHE A 242 -15.15 3.13 7.38
C PHE A 242 -16.58 3.65 7.20
#